data_AF-A0ABD5S868-F1
#
_entry.id   AF-A0ABD5S868-F1
#
_cell.length_a   1.000
_cell.length_b   1.000
_cell.length_c   1.000
_cell.angle_alpha   90.00
_cell.angle_beta   90.00
_cell.angle_gamma   90.00
#
_symmetry.space_group_name_H-M   'P 1'
#
loop_
_entity.id
_entity.type
_entity.pdbx_description
1 polymer ?
#
loop_
_entity_poly.entity_id
_entity_poly.type
_entity_poly.pdbx_seq_one_letter_code
_entity_poly.pdbx_strand_id
1 'polypeptide(L)'
;MTAHDRKPSAADALGVDTYFRLYIGALRIDDPTRRLIACYVILLAGRLGMRLQEIQHLRESWIDWKRGEICIPAFDPCGCKRCWIGALDVWGRKGLKELQDAGEWESGVSWKNLTAKEREEVTEQAEFCTPENLQEIVCTIKWSPKYDRSARVIAFGWSYRITACLVAFFDELDCLDWNQYSINRLLKEAAENADGVDPSKVSAHRLRATGETFLADASVDVKMLRDLAGWQDLQTALYYIAKSGRINTWKLYHVMGKGDEAPPVVPEDPEHQFPVIANPLPFQNEPFYPVTPDGDAYDEEARRERHREQENKPIPLHHPRDVNLPYGRAGFPNEDQIHYDPTDHELPGHIDRDSDRVETKDGAPVTRATTLVDVENPHRVPRSRDPEPGKHRADWVNSELDTFLDQDSDDSTTLSVIGLGGATAYGTLRSASTIRSRLRREWNEHWVSNGGAAPDATKFGKGVAMYFLLIVFPLSVNFGLIFGL
;
A
#
# COMPACT_ATOMS: atom_id res chain seq x y z
N MET A 1 -12.94 -24.62 14.62
CA MET A 1 -13.68 -23.37 14.39
C MET A 1 -14.18 -23.37 12.95
N THR A 2 -15.48 -23.52 12.74
CA THR A 2 -16.11 -23.44 11.42
C THR A 2 -16.12 -21.97 10.95
N ALA A 3 -16.11 -21.74 9.63
CA ALA A 3 -15.98 -20.41 9.03
C ALA A 3 -17.10 -19.41 9.38
N HIS A 4 -18.16 -19.86 10.06
CA HIS A 4 -19.38 -19.09 10.34
C HIS A 4 -19.28 -18.12 11.54
N ASP A 5 -18.30 -18.29 12.44
CA ASP A 5 -18.22 -17.51 13.70
C ASP A 5 -17.21 -16.33 13.68
N ARG A 6 -16.52 -16.10 12.57
CA ARG A 6 -15.66 -14.91 12.47
C ARG A 6 -16.55 -13.69 12.23
N LYS A 7 -16.77 -12.88 13.28
CA LYS A 7 -17.20 -11.49 13.09
C LYS A 7 -16.30 -10.86 12.02
N PRO A 8 -16.86 -10.45 10.88
CA PRO A 8 -16.01 -10.06 9.77
C PRO A 8 -15.38 -8.70 10.07
N SER A 9 -14.07 -8.58 9.84
CA SER A 9 -13.32 -7.36 10.12
C SER A 9 -13.92 -6.11 9.47
N ALA A 10 -14.63 -6.24 8.34
CA ALA A 10 -15.31 -5.12 7.69
C ALA A 10 -16.45 -4.50 8.53
N ALA A 11 -17.01 -5.22 9.51
CA ALA A 11 -17.98 -4.68 10.46
C ALA A 11 -17.36 -3.70 11.46
N ASP A 12 -16.04 -3.78 11.66
CA ASP A 12 -15.29 -2.91 12.55
C ASP A 12 -14.65 -1.70 11.83
N ALA A 13 -14.85 -1.57 10.52
CA ALA A 13 -14.38 -0.43 9.73
C ALA A 13 -15.04 0.88 10.19
N LEU A 14 -14.26 1.97 10.18
CA LEU A 14 -14.78 3.30 10.46
C LEU A 14 -15.57 3.83 9.26
N GLY A 15 -16.63 4.59 9.53
CA GLY A 15 -17.30 5.37 8.49
C GLY A 15 -16.39 6.48 7.96
N VAL A 16 -16.73 7.01 6.77
CA VAL A 16 -15.96 8.08 6.10
C VAL A 16 -15.75 9.30 7.01
N ASP A 17 -16.83 9.82 7.60
CA ASP A 17 -16.79 10.97 8.50
C ASP A 17 -15.98 10.67 9.77
N THR A 18 -16.17 9.51 10.39
CA THR A 18 -15.39 9.08 11.57
C THR A 18 -13.89 8.99 11.26
N TYR A 19 -13.52 8.44 10.10
CA TYR A 19 -12.12 8.39 9.67
C TYR A 19 -11.54 9.79 9.41
N PHE A 20 -12.31 10.66 8.73
CA PHE A 20 -11.90 12.05 8.50
C PHE A 20 -11.65 12.78 9.83
N ARG A 21 -12.60 12.71 10.77
CA ARG A 21 -12.46 13.32 12.09
C ARG A 21 -11.29 12.75 12.88
N LEU A 22 -11.06 11.44 12.82
CA LEU A 22 -9.88 10.83 13.43
C LEU A 22 -8.58 11.42 12.86
N TYR A 23 -8.50 11.61 11.54
CA TYR A 23 -7.35 12.26 10.92
C TYR A 23 -7.18 13.69 11.42
N ILE A 24 -8.25 14.50 11.45
CA ILE A 24 -8.23 15.86 12.00
C ILE A 24 -7.83 15.88 13.49
N GLY A 25 -8.28 14.90 14.28
CA GLY A 25 -7.88 14.75 15.68
C GLY A 25 -6.41 14.41 15.85
N ALA A 26 -5.82 13.63 14.94
CA ALA A 26 -4.38 13.39 14.91
C ALA A 26 -3.59 14.69 14.70
N LEU A 27 -4.10 15.62 13.85
CA LEU A 27 -3.47 16.92 13.61
C LEU A 27 -3.47 17.86 14.83
N ARG A 28 -4.25 17.54 15.85
CA ARG A 28 -4.32 18.28 17.12
C ARG A 28 -3.35 17.73 18.19
N ILE A 29 -2.59 16.68 17.89
CA ILE A 29 -1.54 16.20 18.79
C ILE A 29 -0.41 17.24 18.82
N ASP A 30 -0.08 17.77 19.99
CA ASP A 30 0.87 18.88 20.12
C ASP A 30 2.29 18.54 19.66
N ASP A 31 2.77 17.36 20.02
CA ASP A 31 4.12 16.90 19.67
C ASP A 31 4.23 16.59 18.15
N PRO A 32 5.12 17.28 17.40
CA PRO A 32 5.20 17.15 15.95
C PRO A 32 5.55 15.73 15.47
N THR A 33 6.49 15.06 16.14
CA THR A 33 6.90 13.70 15.78
C THR A 33 5.76 12.70 16.00
N ARG A 34 5.06 12.79 17.14
CA ARG A 34 3.88 11.96 17.42
C ARG A 34 2.74 12.24 16.45
N ARG A 35 2.54 13.51 16.06
CA ARG A 35 1.56 13.90 15.04
C ARG A 35 1.88 13.25 13.69
N LEU A 36 3.13 13.32 13.26
CA LEU A 36 3.60 12.65 12.04
C LEU A 36 3.40 11.15 12.10
N ILE A 37 3.78 10.49 13.20
CA ILE A 37 3.57 9.05 13.41
C ILE A 37 2.07 8.70 13.36
N ALA A 38 1.20 9.51 13.98
CA ALA A 38 -0.24 9.29 13.95
C ALA A 38 -0.79 9.36 12.52
N CYS A 39 -0.41 10.39 11.75
CA CYS A 39 -0.79 10.54 10.35
C CYS A 39 -0.30 9.37 9.51
N TYR A 40 0.96 8.99 9.67
CA TYR A 40 1.59 7.84 9.00
C TYR A 40 0.83 6.54 9.24
N VAL A 41 0.53 6.21 10.50
CA VAL A 41 -0.24 4.99 10.83
C VAL A 41 -1.67 5.07 10.29
N ILE A 42 -2.35 6.22 10.41
CA ILE A 42 -3.73 6.39 9.95
C ILE A 42 -3.83 6.25 8.43
N LEU A 43 -2.88 6.80 7.67
CA LEU A 43 -2.86 6.70 6.21
C LEU A 43 -2.48 5.30 5.74
N LEU A 44 -1.40 4.70 6.25
CA LEU A 44 -0.95 3.38 5.80
C LEU A 44 -1.91 2.26 6.20
N ALA A 45 -2.45 2.27 7.42
CA ALA A 45 -3.45 1.28 7.80
C ALA A 45 -4.80 1.59 7.13
N GLY A 46 -5.23 2.86 7.14
CA GLY A 46 -6.58 3.26 6.76
C GLY A 46 -6.84 3.50 5.28
N ARG A 47 -5.79 3.63 4.45
CA ARG A 47 -5.92 3.85 3.00
C ARG A 47 -5.14 2.88 2.15
N LEU A 48 -4.03 2.35 2.68
CA LEU A 48 -3.30 1.26 2.02
C LEU A 48 -3.64 -0.12 2.60
N GLY A 49 -4.43 -0.19 3.67
CA GLY A 49 -4.84 -1.45 4.28
C GLY A 49 -3.67 -2.24 4.88
N MET A 50 -2.53 -1.61 5.18
CA MET A 50 -1.34 -2.32 5.69
C MET A 50 -1.57 -2.88 7.10
N ARG A 51 -0.92 -4.01 7.42
CA ARG A 51 -0.92 -4.54 8.80
C ARG A 51 0.00 -3.69 9.65
N LEU A 52 -0.33 -3.60 10.94
CA LEU A 52 0.53 -2.89 11.89
C LEU A 52 1.99 -3.39 11.87
N GLN A 53 2.21 -4.70 11.77
CA GLN A 53 3.58 -5.23 11.70
C GLN A 53 4.29 -4.89 10.39
N GLU A 54 3.56 -4.70 9.29
CA GLU A 54 4.10 -4.21 8.02
C GLU A 54 4.50 -2.74 8.17
N ILE A 55 3.65 -1.91 8.79
CA ILE A 55 3.92 -0.49 9.05
C ILE A 55 5.12 -0.30 10.00
N GLN A 56 5.23 -1.15 11.03
CA GLN A 56 6.32 -1.11 12.02
C GLN A 56 7.69 -1.46 11.43
N HIS A 57 7.74 -2.27 10.37
CA HIS A 57 8.98 -2.71 9.72
C HIS A 57 9.21 -2.03 8.37
N LEU A 58 8.25 -1.20 7.93
CA LEU A 58 8.45 -0.41 6.73
C LEU A 58 9.65 0.51 6.94
N ARG A 59 10.63 0.34 6.07
CA ARG A 59 11.85 1.12 5.93
C ARG A 59 11.91 1.64 4.50
N GLU A 60 12.61 2.73 4.27
CA GLU A 60 12.56 3.42 2.98
C GLU A 60 13.04 2.53 1.81
N SER A 61 13.95 1.59 2.06
CA SER A 61 14.44 0.64 1.04
C SER A 61 13.39 -0.38 0.56
N TRP A 62 12.19 -0.41 1.15
CA TRP A 62 11.05 -1.14 0.58
C TRP A 62 10.30 -0.32 -0.48
N ILE A 63 10.59 0.97 -0.62
CA ILE A 63 9.81 1.89 -1.45
C ILE A 63 10.48 2.05 -2.81
N ASP A 64 9.77 1.64 -3.87
CA ASP A 64 10.08 2.08 -5.23
C ASP A 64 9.40 3.43 -5.46
N TRP A 65 10.13 4.51 -5.19
CA TRP A 65 9.61 5.87 -5.33
C TRP A 65 9.16 6.15 -6.75
N LYS A 66 9.99 5.82 -7.74
CA LYS A 66 9.71 6.04 -9.16
C LYS A 66 8.36 5.45 -9.57
N ARG A 67 8.03 4.24 -9.11
CA ARG A 67 6.74 3.59 -9.39
C ARG A 67 5.62 4.00 -8.43
N GLY A 68 5.97 4.55 -7.26
CA GLY A 68 5.00 4.87 -6.22
C GLY A 68 4.44 3.60 -5.60
N GLU A 69 5.34 2.63 -5.34
CA GLU A 69 5.03 1.29 -4.87
C GLU A 69 5.79 1.00 -3.57
N ILE A 70 5.10 0.48 -2.55
CA ILE A 70 5.73 -0.17 -1.39
C ILE A 70 5.84 -1.66 -1.71
N CYS A 71 7.06 -2.18 -1.72
CA CYS A 71 7.39 -3.58 -1.95
C CYS A 71 7.65 -4.28 -0.61
N ILE A 72 6.63 -4.90 -0.05
CA ILE A 72 6.74 -5.68 1.19
C ILE A 72 7.54 -6.96 0.87
N PRO A 73 8.72 -7.16 1.48
CA PRO A 73 9.55 -8.32 1.19
C PRO A 73 9.00 -9.59 1.85
N ALA A 74 9.50 -10.74 1.41
CA ALA A 74 9.20 -12.02 2.06
C ALA A 74 9.91 -12.16 3.42
N PHE A 75 11.05 -11.48 3.56
CA PHE A 75 11.85 -11.47 4.76
C PHE A 75 12.60 -10.14 4.90
N ASP A 76 12.71 -9.62 6.12
CA ASP A 76 13.57 -8.47 6.45
C ASP A 76 14.31 -8.77 7.76
N PRO A 77 15.66 -8.76 7.77
CA PRO A 77 16.47 -9.16 8.91
C PRO A 77 16.34 -8.17 10.08
N CYS A 78 15.43 -8.45 11.00
CA CYS A 78 15.07 -7.59 12.12
C CYS A 78 15.11 -8.34 13.46
N GLY A 79 15.91 -7.83 14.40
CA GLY A 79 16.08 -8.36 15.76
C GLY A 79 15.23 -7.67 16.83
N CYS A 80 14.12 -7.02 16.46
CA CYS A 80 13.31 -6.30 17.44
C CYS A 80 12.59 -7.24 18.42
N LYS A 81 12.10 -6.69 19.54
CA LYS A 81 11.36 -7.45 20.58
C LYS A 81 10.22 -8.29 20.03
N ARG A 82 9.53 -7.79 19.00
CA ARG A 82 8.41 -8.53 18.40
C ARG A 82 8.89 -9.69 17.54
N CYS A 83 9.99 -9.55 16.83
CA CYS A 83 10.63 -10.63 16.07
C CYS A 83 11.07 -11.76 16.99
N TRP A 84 11.73 -11.43 18.11
CA TRP A 84 12.10 -12.39 19.15
C TRP A 84 10.90 -13.10 19.78
N ILE A 85 9.83 -12.37 20.09
CA ILE A 85 8.59 -12.99 20.59
C ILE A 85 7.98 -13.92 19.54
N GLY A 86 8.01 -13.52 18.26
CA GLY A 86 7.55 -14.35 17.15
C GLY A 86 8.40 -15.61 16.96
N ALA A 87 9.71 -15.51 17.19
CA ALA A 87 10.63 -16.63 17.19
C ALA A 87 10.34 -17.60 18.34
N LEU A 88 10.21 -17.06 19.56
CA LEU A 88 9.84 -17.81 20.76
C LEU A 88 8.53 -18.59 20.56
N ASP A 89 7.53 -17.98 19.92
CA ASP A 89 6.26 -18.64 19.60
C ASP A 89 6.40 -19.77 18.56
N VAL A 90 7.39 -19.73 17.66
CA VAL A 90 7.69 -20.82 16.73
C VAL A 90 8.47 -21.92 17.45
N TRP A 91 9.50 -21.53 18.18
CA TRP A 91 10.37 -22.38 18.96
C TRP A 91 9.58 -23.22 19.98
N GLY A 92 8.79 -22.58 20.83
CA GLY A 92 7.94 -23.27 21.80
C GLY A 92 6.82 -24.13 21.18
N ARG A 93 6.29 -23.75 20.00
CA ARG A 93 5.32 -24.61 19.28
C ARG A 93 5.96 -25.88 18.75
N LYS A 94 7.22 -25.81 18.28
CA LYS A 94 7.96 -26.98 17.80
C LYS A 94 8.32 -27.89 18.98
N GLY A 95 8.83 -27.34 20.08
CA GLY A 95 9.09 -28.12 21.30
C GLY A 95 7.83 -28.75 21.91
N LEU A 96 6.72 -28.01 22.00
CA LEU A 96 5.43 -28.59 22.43
C LEU A 96 5.00 -29.75 21.52
N LYS A 97 5.17 -29.60 20.22
CA LYS A 97 4.82 -30.64 19.25
C LYS A 97 5.70 -31.87 19.41
N GLU A 98 7.00 -31.70 19.65
CA GLU A 98 7.93 -32.78 19.94
C GLU A 98 7.48 -33.60 21.17
N LEU A 99 7.20 -32.93 22.29
CA LEU A 99 6.71 -33.60 23.50
C LEU A 99 5.36 -34.29 23.31
N GLN A 100 4.44 -33.68 22.53
CA GLN A 100 3.16 -34.30 22.18
C GLN A 100 3.35 -35.55 21.31
N ASP A 101 4.26 -35.51 20.34
CA ASP A 101 4.56 -36.63 19.45
C ASP A 101 5.27 -37.77 20.22
N ALA A 102 6.01 -37.45 21.29
CA ALA A 102 6.61 -38.41 22.22
C ALA A 102 5.62 -38.97 23.28
N GLY A 103 4.42 -38.38 23.41
CA GLY A 103 3.44 -38.76 24.43
C GLY A 103 3.73 -38.21 25.83
N GLU A 104 4.64 -37.25 25.94
CA GLU A 104 5.05 -36.60 27.19
C GLU A 104 4.21 -35.35 27.51
N TRP A 105 3.39 -34.91 26.54
CA TRP A 105 2.44 -33.82 26.72
C TRP A 105 1.06 -34.14 26.12
N GLU A 106 0.00 -33.54 26.67
CA GLU A 106 -1.37 -33.74 26.20
C GLU A 106 -1.55 -33.29 24.74
N SER A 107 -2.05 -34.20 23.90
CA SER A 107 -2.34 -33.94 22.49
C SER A 107 -3.45 -32.90 22.32
N GLY A 108 -3.28 -31.97 21.37
CA GLY A 108 -4.32 -31.01 20.99
C GLY A 108 -4.31 -29.71 21.81
N VAL A 109 -3.50 -29.63 22.88
CA VAL A 109 -3.22 -28.37 23.56
C VAL A 109 -2.38 -27.47 22.65
N SER A 110 -2.71 -26.17 22.62
CA SER A 110 -1.99 -25.18 21.81
C SER A 110 -1.05 -24.35 22.68
N TRP A 111 0.17 -24.11 22.19
CA TRP A 111 1.17 -23.21 22.81
C TRP A 111 0.61 -21.87 23.30
N LYS A 112 -0.34 -21.29 22.55
CA LYS A 112 -0.94 -19.99 22.89
C LYS A 112 -1.80 -20.04 24.15
N ASN A 113 -2.33 -21.21 24.48
CA ASN A 113 -3.21 -21.42 25.63
C ASN A 113 -2.45 -21.85 26.89
N LEU A 114 -1.15 -22.18 26.77
CA LEU A 114 -0.31 -22.49 27.91
C LEU A 114 -0.09 -21.26 28.79
N THR A 115 -0.09 -21.50 30.10
CA THR A 115 0.34 -20.57 31.15
C THR A 115 1.84 -20.28 31.05
N ALA A 116 2.31 -19.27 31.78
CA ALA A 116 3.75 -18.95 31.83
C ALA A 116 4.58 -20.15 32.31
N LYS A 117 4.12 -20.81 33.38
CA LYS A 117 4.80 -21.98 33.96
C LYS A 117 4.83 -23.16 33.00
N GLU A 118 3.72 -23.48 32.34
CA GLU A 118 3.69 -24.56 31.35
C GLU A 118 4.59 -24.27 30.14
N ARG A 119 4.74 -22.99 29.75
CA ARG A 119 5.71 -22.62 28.71
C ARG A 119 7.13 -22.88 29.16
N GLU A 120 7.48 -22.52 30.38
CA GLU A 120 8.81 -22.81 30.97
C GLU A 120 9.07 -24.32 30.98
N GLU A 121 8.12 -25.11 31.50
CA GLU A 121 8.22 -26.58 31.54
C GLU A 121 8.45 -27.19 30.15
N VAL A 122 7.68 -26.76 29.12
CA VAL A 122 7.87 -27.22 27.74
C VAL A 122 9.26 -26.85 27.21
N THR A 123 9.72 -25.64 27.49
CA THR A 123 10.99 -25.14 26.95
C THR A 123 12.21 -25.73 27.64
N GLU A 124 12.06 -26.19 28.89
CA GLU A 124 13.10 -26.92 29.63
C GLU A 124 13.17 -28.40 29.22
N GLN A 125 12.04 -29.03 28.86
CA GLN A 125 11.97 -30.47 28.57
C GLN A 125 12.23 -30.82 27.11
N ALA A 126 11.77 -30.00 26.15
CA ALA A 126 11.89 -30.34 24.73
C ALA A 126 13.33 -30.19 24.24
N GLU A 127 13.87 -31.20 23.55
CA GLU A 127 15.23 -31.16 22.99
C GLU A 127 15.37 -30.11 21.89
N PHE A 128 14.29 -29.81 21.16
CA PHE A 128 14.27 -28.73 20.17
C PHE A 128 14.43 -27.34 20.81
N CYS A 129 14.08 -27.18 22.08
CA CYS A 129 14.08 -25.87 22.75
C CYS A 129 15.49 -25.45 23.24
N THR A 130 16.47 -25.37 22.33
CA THR A 130 17.80 -24.83 22.65
C THR A 130 17.92 -23.34 22.28
N PRO A 131 18.80 -22.57 22.96
CA PRO A 131 19.10 -21.18 22.59
C PRO A 131 19.59 -21.01 21.15
N GLU A 132 20.32 -21.99 20.61
CA GLU A 132 20.83 -21.99 19.23
C GLU A 132 19.68 -22.07 18.23
N ASN A 133 18.73 -23.00 18.45
CA ASN A 133 17.55 -23.13 17.60
C ASN A 133 16.67 -21.87 17.64
N LEU A 134 16.60 -21.19 18.79
CA LEU A 134 15.88 -19.91 18.90
C LEU A 134 16.56 -18.81 18.08
N GLN A 135 17.89 -18.70 18.15
CA GLN A 135 18.69 -17.74 17.38
C GLN A 135 18.58 -18.02 15.87
N GLU A 136 18.71 -19.29 15.46
CA GLU A 136 18.53 -19.71 14.07
C GLU A 136 17.15 -19.28 13.55
N ILE A 137 16.08 -19.49 14.32
CA ILE A 137 14.73 -19.04 13.94
C ILE A 137 14.68 -17.52 13.73
N VAL A 138 15.31 -16.73 14.59
CA VAL A 138 15.33 -15.27 14.43
C VAL A 138 16.09 -14.88 13.16
N CYS A 139 17.29 -15.43 12.96
CA CYS A 139 18.21 -15.04 11.89
C CYS A 139 17.76 -15.49 10.49
N THR A 140 16.98 -16.57 10.39
CA THR A 140 16.55 -17.15 9.10
C THR A 140 15.14 -16.73 8.68
N ILE A 141 14.22 -16.54 9.63
CA ILE A 141 12.78 -16.43 9.31
C ILE A 141 12.03 -15.36 10.12
N LYS A 142 12.70 -14.42 10.79
CA LYS A 142 12.05 -13.28 11.49
C LYS A 142 12.76 -11.99 11.08
N TRP A 143 12.11 -10.95 10.56
CA TRP A 143 10.70 -10.67 10.33
C TRP A 143 10.23 -11.22 8.97
N SER A 144 9.02 -11.77 8.92
CA SER A 144 8.33 -12.12 7.67
C SER A 144 6.88 -11.68 7.77
N PRO A 145 6.23 -11.32 6.65
CA PRO A 145 4.84 -10.93 6.70
C PRO A 145 3.98 -12.13 7.10
N LYS A 146 2.77 -11.87 7.61
CA LYS A 146 1.93 -12.90 8.26
C LYS A 146 1.71 -14.17 7.42
N TYR A 147 1.69 -14.01 6.10
CA TYR A 147 1.49 -15.06 5.12
C TYR A 147 2.42 -14.82 3.94
N ASP A 148 2.84 -15.86 3.21
CA ASP A 148 3.73 -15.70 2.05
C ASP A 148 3.15 -14.74 1.00
N ARG A 149 1.84 -14.82 0.74
CA ARG A 149 1.12 -13.88 -0.16
C ARG A 149 1.09 -12.42 0.33
N SER A 150 1.47 -12.18 1.57
CA SER A 150 1.60 -10.82 2.12
C SER A 150 2.90 -10.16 1.72
N ALA A 151 3.90 -10.91 1.23
CA ALA A 151 4.98 -10.35 0.43
C ALA A 151 4.39 -9.90 -0.90
N ARG A 152 4.28 -8.58 -1.09
CA ARG A 152 3.44 -8.00 -2.13
C ARG A 152 3.82 -6.56 -2.43
N VAL A 153 3.24 -6.05 -3.50
CA VAL A 153 3.28 -4.63 -3.84
C VAL A 153 2.00 -3.93 -3.43
N ILE A 154 2.15 -2.74 -2.86
CA ILE A 154 1.07 -1.82 -2.57
C ILE A 154 1.35 -0.50 -3.29
N ALA A 155 0.49 -0.13 -4.22
CA ALA A 155 0.60 1.16 -4.91
C ALA A 155 0.11 2.29 -3.98
N PHE A 156 0.91 3.35 -3.86
CA PHE A 156 0.57 4.57 -3.13
C PHE A 156 0.67 5.84 -4.00
N GLY A 157 1.37 5.78 -5.15
CA GLY A 157 1.67 6.94 -5.99
C GLY A 157 0.45 7.66 -6.60
N TRP A 158 -0.76 7.15 -6.35
CA TRP A 158 -2.03 7.79 -6.68
C TRP A 158 -2.44 8.88 -5.67
N SER A 159 -1.76 9.00 -4.51
CA SER A 159 -2.08 9.99 -3.48
C SER A 159 -0.89 10.90 -3.18
N TYR A 160 -1.07 12.21 -3.40
CA TYR A 160 -0.09 13.23 -3.01
C TYR A 160 0.15 13.25 -1.51
N ARG A 161 -0.91 13.04 -0.72
CA ARG A 161 -0.81 13.06 0.74
C ARG A 161 -0.05 11.87 1.30
N ILE A 162 -0.29 10.66 0.78
CA ILE A 162 0.47 9.48 1.21
C ILE A 162 1.94 9.63 0.78
N THR A 163 2.19 10.16 -0.42
CA THR A 163 3.55 10.45 -0.90
C THR A 163 4.26 11.44 0.02
N ALA A 164 3.65 12.60 0.30
CA ALA A 164 4.20 13.60 1.22
C ALA A 164 4.41 13.05 2.64
N CYS A 165 3.48 12.25 3.14
CA CYS A 165 3.60 11.61 4.44
C CYS A 165 4.77 10.63 4.51
N LEU A 166 4.98 9.83 3.47
CA LEU A 166 6.10 8.88 3.42
C LEU A 166 7.43 9.63 3.36
N VAL A 167 7.54 10.69 2.53
CA VAL A 167 8.77 11.50 2.45
C VAL A 167 9.07 12.13 3.80
N ALA A 168 8.11 12.86 4.38
CA ALA A 168 8.29 13.50 5.68
C ALA A 168 8.61 12.50 6.81
N PHE A 169 8.04 11.29 6.77
CA PHE A 169 8.36 10.25 7.74
C PHE A 169 9.82 9.80 7.60
N PHE A 170 10.28 9.47 6.39
CA PHE A 170 11.64 8.97 6.18
C PHE A 170 12.73 10.03 6.20
N ASP A 171 12.38 11.32 6.13
CA ASP A 171 13.31 12.41 6.41
C ASP A 171 13.61 12.54 7.92
N GLU A 172 12.69 12.09 8.78
CA GLU A 172 12.81 12.22 10.25
C GLU A 172 13.11 10.89 10.96
N LEU A 173 12.67 9.75 10.41
CA LEU A 173 12.67 8.44 11.05
C LEU A 173 13.01 7.32 10.05
N ASP A 174 13.98 6.47 10.39
CA ASP A 174 14.32 5.31 9.55
C ASP A 174 13.26 4.21 9.55
N CYS A 175 12.52 4.07 10.66
CA CYS A 175 11.41 3.13 10.83
C CYS A 175 10.54 3.49 12.04
N LEU A 176 9.36 2.86 12.14
CA LEU A 176 8.48 3.03 13.30
C LEU A 176 8.85 2.05 14.43
N ASP A 177 9.77 2.47 15.30
CA ASP A 177 10.19 1.68 16.47
C ASP A 177 9.25 1.76 17.69
N TRP A 178 7.95 1.88 17.44
CA TRP A 178 6.95 1.86 18.50
C TRP A 178 6.32 0.48 18.62
N ASN A 179 5.99 0.05 19.83
CA ASN A 179 5.24 -1.18 20.03
C ASN A 179 3.73 -0.98 19.74
N GLN A 180 2.99 -2.07 19.59
CA GLN A 180 1.56 -2.03 19.27
C GLN A 180 0.71 -1.29 20.31
N TYR A 181 1.10 -1.34 21.58
CA TYR A 181 0.37 -0.67 22.64
C TYR A 181 0.56 0.85 22.58
N SER A 182 1.79 1.33 22.38
CA SER A 182 2.08 2.75 22.17
C SER A 182 1.35 3.31 20.95
N ILE A 183 1.34 2.57 19.83
CA ILE A 183 0.64 3.00 18.61
C ILE A 183 -0.89 3.07 18.86
N ASN A 184 -1.49 2.07 19.49
CA ASN A 184 -2.94 2.14 19.77
C ASN A 184 -3.29 3.22 20.78
N ARG A 185 -2.40 3.57 21.71
CA ARG A 185 -2.59 4.71 22.61
C ARG A 185 -2.57 6.02 21.84
N LEU A 186 -1.62 6.20 20.92
CA LEU A 186 -1.54 7.37 20.03
C LEU A 186 -2.80 7.53 19.17
N LEU A 187 -3.31 6.42 18.64
CA LEU A 187 -4.56 6.44 17.87
C LEU A 187 -5.79 6.79 18.73
N LYS A 188 -5.80 6.40 20.01
CA LYS A 188 -6.85 6.79 20.95
C LYS A 188 -6.78 8.26 21.31
N GLU A 189 -5.58 8.79 21.53
CA GLU A 189 -5.36 10.23 21.73
C GLU A 189 -5.85 11.04 20.52
N ALA A 190 -5.55 10.59 19.29
CA ALA A 190 -6.10 11.20 18.08
C ALA A 190 -7.65 11.18 18.07
N ALA A 191 -8.27 10.10 18.55
CA ALA A 191 -9.73 9.99 18.67
C ALA A 191 -10.29 10.90 19.77
N GLU A 192 -9.62 11.02 20.92
CA GLU A 192 -9.99 11.91 22.03
C GLU A 192 -9.93 13.39 21.62
N ASN A 193 -9.02 13.73 20.71
CA ASN A 193 -8.92 15.06 20.11
C ASN A 193 -9.96 15.34 19.01
N ALA A 194 -10.71 14.32 18.57
CA ALA A 194 -11.68 14.41 17.47
C ALA A 194 -13.12 14.45 17.99
N ASP A 195 -13.93 15.35 17.43
CA ASP A 195 -15.31 15.51 17.89
C ASP A 195 -16.21 14.35 17.40
N GLY A 196 -16.85 13.64 18.34
CA GLY A 196 -17.75 12.51 18.04
C GLY A 196 -17.06 11.21 17.59
N VAL A 197 -15.76 11.02 17.83
CA VAL A 197 -15.07 9.75 17.59
C VAL A 197 -14.90 8.99 18.90
N ASP A 198 -15.48 7.79 19.00
CA ASP A 198 -15.31 6.93 20.19
C ASP A 198 -13.92 6.27 20.21
N PRO A 199 -13.03 6.61 21.18
CA PRO A 199 -11.67 6.04 21.24
C PRO A 199 -11.64 4.52 21.42
N SER A 200 -12.69 3.91 21.98
CA SER A 200 -12.81 2.46 22.11
C SER A 200 -12.99 1.74 20.77
N LYS A 201 -13.46 2.48 19.75
CA LYS A 201 -13.66 2.01 18.38
C LYS A 201 -12.46 2.28 17.48
N VAL A 202 -11.36 2.80 18.02
CA VAL A 202 -10.15 3.09 17.24
C VAL A 202 -9.01 2.17 17.65
N SER A 203 -8.42 1.50 16.65
CA SER A 203 -7.18 0.73 16.78
C SER A 203 -6.57 0.50 15.40
N ALA A 204 -5.29 0.13 15.36
CA ALA A 204 -4.61 -0.21 14.10
C ALA A 204 -5.31 -1.35 13.33
N HIS A 205 -5.92 -2.32 14.05
CA HIS A 205 -6.67 -3.40 13.43
C HIS A 205 -7.93 -2.89 12.71
N ARG A 206 -8.68 -1.99 13.36
CA ARG A 206 -9.89 -1.38 12.81
C ARG A 206 -9.58 -0.43 11.66
N LEU A 207 -8.48 0.31 11.75
CA LEU A 207 -7.98 1.13 10.65
C LEU A 207 -7.65 0.28 9.43
N ARG A 208 -6.98 -0.86 9.61
CA ARG A 208 -6.75 -1.79 8.50
C ARG A 208 -8.07 -2.24 7.85
N ALA A 209 -9.08 -2.61 8.63
CA ALA A 209 -10.38 -2.95 8.10
C ALA A 209 -11.06 -1.77 7.37
N THR A 210 -10.78 -0.54 7.81
CA THR A 210 -11.22 0.69 7.13
C THR A 210 -10.55 0.84 5.76
N GLY A 211 -9.24 0.60 5.67
CA GLY A 211 -8.52 0.61 4.39
C GLY A 211 -8.96 -0.50 3.44
N GLU A 212 -9.21 -1.71 3.94
CA GLU A 212 -9.75 -2.81 3.14
C GLU A 212 -11.17 -2.52 2.64
N THR A 213 -12.01 -1.88 3.46
CA THR A 213 -13.35 -1.40 3.03
C THR A 213 -13.22 -0.30 1.96
N PHE A 214 -12.32 0.67 2.16
CA PHE A 214 -12.05 1.71 1.17
C PHE A 214 -11.66 1.13 -0.20
N LEU A 215 -10.75 0.15 -0.23
CA LEU A 215 -10.33 -0.52 -1.47
C LEU A 215 -11.45 -1.35 -2.10
N ALA A 216 -12.30 -1.99 -1.28
CA ALA A 216 -13.48 -2.73 -1.74
C ALA A 216 -14.60 -1.82 -2.26
N ASP A 217 -14.66 -0.58 -1.80
CA ASP A 217 -15.53 0.44 -2.36
C ASP A 217 -14.94 0.94 -3.68
N ALA A 218 -13.63 1.17 -3.76
CA ALA A 218 -12.99 1.70 -4.96
C ALA A 218 -12.89 0.69 -6.15
N SER A 219 -13.22 -0.59 -5.97
CA SER A 219 -13.03 -1.64 -6.98
C SER A 219 -14.06 -2.77 -6.88
N VAL A 220 -14.33 -3.44 -8.01
CA VAL A 220 -15.11 -4.70 -8.09
C VAL A 220 -14.24 -5.96 -8.25
N ASP A 221 -12.92 -5.81 -8.32
CA ASP A 221 -11.99 -6.94 -8.53
C ASP A 221 -11.59 -7.60 -7.20
N VAL A 222 -12.17 -8.78 -6.97
CA VAL A 222 -11.91 -9.63 -5.79
C VAL A 222 -10.46 -10.07 -5.71
N LYS A 223 -9.83 -10.39 -6.85
CA LYS A 223 -8.44 -10.85 -6.88
C LYS A 223 -7.51 -9.69 -6.51
N MET A 224 -7.73 -8.51 -7.08
CA MET A 224 -6.96 -7.31 -6.74
C MET A 224 -7.07 -7.02 -5.23
N LEU A 225 -8.28 -7.03 -4.67
CA LEU A 225 -8.47 -6.76 -3.24
C LEU A 225 -7.76 -7.81 -2.36
N ARG A 226 -7.88 -9.10 -2.69
CA ARG A 226 -7.16 -10.17 -1.98
C ARG A 226 -5.65 -9.95 -2.03
N ASP A 227 -5.12 -9.63 -3.20
CA ASP A 227 -3.69 -9.45 -3.42
C ASP A 227 -3.19 -8.22 -2.65
N LEU A 228 -3.86 -7.07 -2.74
CA LEU A 228 -3.52 -5.85 -1.98
C LEU A 228 -3.64 -6.03 -0.47
N ALA A 229 -4.63 -6.78 0.00
CA ALA A 229 -4.77 -7.09 1.42
C ALA A 229 -3.77 -8.17 1.89
N GLY A 230 -3.14 -8.92 0.98
CA GLY A 230 -2.27 -10.03 1.32
C GLY A 230 -3.03 -11.14 2.07
N TRP A 231 -4.24 -11.49 1.62
CA TRP A 231 -5.00 -12.61 2.17
C TRP A 231 -4.66 -13.92 1.45
N GLN A 232 -4.72 -15.03 2.19
CA GLN A 232 -4.53 -16.37 1.62
C GLN A 232 -5.76 -16.84 0.84
N ASP A 233 -6.96 -16.44 1.29
CA ASP A 233 -8.23 -16.91 0.74
C ASP A 233 -9.03 -15.76 0.11
N LEU A 234 -9.63 -16.03 -1.06
CA LEU A 234 -10.56 -15.14 -1.75
C LEU A 234 -11.84 -14.89 -0.95
N GLN A 235 -12.28 -15.83 -0.10
CA GLN A 235 -13.51 -15.67 0.69
C GLN A 235 -13.50 -14.42 1.58
N THR A 236 -12.32 -14.05 2.09
CA THR A 236 -12.21 -12.83 2.88
C THR A 236 -12.49 -11.59 2.04
N ALA A 237 -12.01 -11.55 0.79
CA ALA A 237 -12.28 -10.44 -0.14
C ALA A 237 -13.74 -10.37 -0.58
N LEU A 238 -14.36 -11.53 -0.82
CA LEU A 238 -15.78 -11.60 -1.16
C LEU A 238 -16.66 -10.98 -0.07
N TYR A 239 -16.29 -11.12 1.21
CA TYR A 239 -17.06 -10.51 2.29
C TYR A 239 -17.08 -8.99 2.21
N TYR A 240 -15.92 -8.35 2.00
CA TYR A 240 -15.82 -6.90 1.88
C TYR A 240 -16.60 -6.38 0.67
N ILE A 241 -16.44 -7.05 -0.48
CA ILE A 241 -17.10 -6.67 -1.73
C ILE A 241 -18.62 -6.87 -1.65
N ALA A 242 -19.08 -7.95 -0.99
CA ALA A 242 -20.51 -8.18 -0.77
C ALA A 242 -21.14 -7.07 0.07
N LYS A 243 -20.39 -6.51 1.03
CA LYS A 243 -20.86 -5.42 1.89
C LYS A 243 -20.94 -4.07 1.15
N SER A 244 -20.07 -3.80 0.16
CA SER A 244 -20.15 -2.55 -0.62
C SER A 244 -21.37 -2.51 -1.54
N GLY A 245 -21.87 -3.69 -1.96
CA GLY A 245 -22.99 -3.81 -2.91
C GLY A 245 -22.65 -3.38 -4.35
N ARG A 246 -21.49 -2.75 -4.58
CA ARG A 246 -21.08 -2.17 -5.87
C ARG A 246 -20.93 -3.22 -6.96
N ILE A 247 -20.43 -4.40 -6.62
CA ILE A 247 -20.32 -5.50 -7.59
C ILE A 247 -21.69 -5.96 -8.10
N ASN A 248 -22.73 -5.94 -7.24
CA ASN A 248 -24.07 -6.36 -7.63
C ASN A 248 -24.71 -5.32 -8.54
N THR A 249 -24.59 -4.04 -8.19
CA THR A 249 -25.01 -2.93 -9.03
C THR A 249 -24.32 -3.00 -10.39
N TRP A 250 -22.99 -3.03 -10.42
CA TRP A 250 -22.22 -3.11 -11.66
C TRP A 250 -22.62 -4.32 -12.51
N LYS A 251 -22.62 -5.53 -11.93
CA LYS A 251 -22.97 -6.76 -12.67
C LYS A 251 -24.40 -6.74 -13.20
N LEU A 252 -25.38 -6.28 -12.41
CA LEU A 252 -26.77 -6.27 -12.82
C LEU A 252 -26.99 -5.32 -14.02
N TYR A 253 -26.41 -4.12 -13.98
CA TYR A 253 -26.48 -3.20 -15.12
C TYR A 253 -25.88 -3.82 -16.39
N HIS A 254 -24.73 -4.50 -16.28
CA HIS A 254 -24.09 -5.16 -17.42
C HIS A 254 -24.93 -6.34 -17.96
N VAL A 255 -25.49 -7.18 -17.09
CA VAL A 255 -26.36 -8.30 -17.48
C VAL A 255 -27.64 -7.80 -18.15
N MET A 256 -28.17 -6.66 -17.71
CA MET A 256 -29.37 -6.05 -18.28
C MET A 256 -29.09 -5.23 -19.56
N GLY A 257 -27.87 -5.30 -20.11
CA GLY A 257 -27.49 -4.56 -21.32
C GLY A 257 -27.40 -3.04 -21.12
N LYS A 258 -27.34 -2.58 -19.87
CA LYS A 258 -27.27 -1.17 -19.46
C LYS A 258 -25.92 -0.85 -18.80
N GLY A 259 -24.84 -1.51 -19.22
CA GLY A 259 -23.51 -1.35 -18.62
C GLY A 259 -23.05 0.12 -18.60
N ASP A 260 -23.36 0.88 -19.64
CA ASP A 260 -22.99 2.30 -19.76
C ASP A 260 -23.79 3.23 -18.83
N GLU A 261 -24.94 2.77 -18.32
CA GLU A 261 -25.74 3.46 -17.30
C GLU A 261 -25.35 3.06 -15.87
N ALA A 262 -24.40 2.11 -15.71
CA ALA A 262 -24.01 1.63 -14.39
C ALA A 262 -23.46 2.79 -13.56
N PRO A 263 -23.94 2.99 -12.31
CA PRO A 263 -23.31 3.91 -11.38
C PRO A 263 -21.82 3.60 -11.29
N PRO A 264 -20.95 4.62 -11.24
CA PRO A 264 -19.53 4.38 -11.29
C PRO A 264 -19.09 3.58 -10.07
N VAL A 265 -18.16 2.65 -10.29
CA VAL A 265 -17.59 1.82 -9.22
C VAL A 265 -16.82 2.69 -8.22
N VAL A 266 -16.13 3.71 -8.74
CA VAL A 266 -15.57 4.80 -7.94
C VAL A 266 -16.67 5.83 -7.70
N PRO A 267 -16.76 6.44 -6.50
CA PRO A 267 -17.77 7.46 -6.24
C PRO A 267 -17.79 8.60 -7.25
N GLU A 268 -18.98 9.09 -7.60
CA GLU A 268 -19.16 10.28 -8.43
C GLU A 268 -18.51 11.54 -7.82
N ASP A 269 -18.48 11.61 -6.49
CA ASP A 269 -17.87 12.69 -5.72
C ASP A 269 -16.79 12.13 -4.76
N PRO A 270 -15.59 11.82 -5.27
CA PRO A 270 -14.53 11.22 -4.47
C PRO A 270 -13.97 12.20 -3.43
N GLU A 271 -14.09 13.51 -3.65
CA GLU A 271 -13.68 14.54 -2.69
C GLU A 271 -14.56 14.50 -1.43
N HIS A 272 -15.87 14.35 -1.59
CA HIS A 272 -16.77 14.16 -0.46
C HIS A 272 -16.69 12.76 0.15
N GLN A 273 -16.50 11.71 -0.65
CA GLN A 273 -16.47 10.34 -0.13
C GLN A 273 -15.14 9.98 0.52
N PHE A 274 -14.02 10.62 0.14
CA PHE A 274 -12.69 10.33 0.70
C PHE A 274 -11.87 11.61 0.93
N PRO A 275 -12.34 12.53 1.78
CA PRO A 275 -11.78 13.88 1.91
C PRO A 275 -10.30 13.88 2.32
N VAL A 276 -9.89 12.91 3.14
CA VAL A 276 -8.49 12.79 3.59
C VAL A 276 -7.52 12.46 2.46
N ILE A 277 -7.92 11.83 1.34
CA ILE A 277 -6.98 11.49 0.26
C ILE A 277 -7.26 12.27 -1.03
N ALA A 278 -8.48 12.73 -1.22
CA ALA A 278 -8.91 13.43 -2.43
C ALA A 278 -8.66 14.94 -2.37
N ASN A 279 -8.73 15.57 -1.18
CA ASN A 279 -8.36 16.99 -1.05
C ASN A 279 -6.84 17.14 -1.20
N PRO A 280 -6.31 17.85 -2.20
CA PRO A 280 -4.87 18.01 -2.36
C PRO A 280 -4.28 19.09 -1.44
N LEU A 281 -5.12 19.91 -0.80
CA LEU A 281 -4.65 20.99 0.06
C LEU A 281 -4.24 20.48 1.45
N PRO A 282 -3.21 21.07 2.06
CA PRO A 282 -2.83 20.75 3.43
C PRO A 282 -3.94 21.16 4.40
N PHE A 283 -4.22 20.29 5.36
CA PHE A 283 -5.05 20.64 6.50
C PHE A 283 -4.25 21.49 7.51
N GLN A 284 -4.95 22.24 8.35
CA GLN A 284 -4.30 22.97 9.44
C GLN A 284 -3.51 21.98 10.32
N ASN A 285 -2.27 22.35 10.64
CA ASN A 285 -1.34 21.56 11.47
C ASN A 285 -0.86 20.23 10.85
N GLU A 286 -1.16 19.95 9.57
CA GLU A 286 -0.62 18.79 8.87
C GLU A 286 0.92 18.85 8.83
N PRO A 287 1.65 17.78 9.23
CA PRO A 287 3.10 17.83 9.37
C PRO A 287 3.86 17.76 8.03
N PHE A 288 3.13 17.72 6.92
CA PHE A 288 3.64 17.68 5.56
C PHE A 288 2.66 18.38 4.62
N TYR A 289 3.12 18.72 3.42
CA TYR A 289 2.35 19.47 2.44
C TYR A 289 2.11 18.60 1.20
N PRO A 290 0.91 18.05 0.99
CA PRO A 290 0.63 17.28 -0.24
C PRO A 290 0.80 18.14 -1.50
N VAL A 291 0.49 19.43 -1.38
CA VAL A 291 0.83 20.50 -2.31
C VAL A 291 1.42 21.65 -1.50
N THR A 292 2.59 22.16 -1.91
CA THR A 292 3.29 23.26 -1.26
C THR A 292 2.55 24.59 -1.47
N PRO A 293 2.83 25.63 -0.66
CA PRO A 293 2.27 26.97 -0.90
C PRO A 293 2.56 27.55 -2.29
N ASP A 294 3.69 27.15 -2.89
CA ASP A 294 4.11 27.58 -4.23
C ASP A 294 3.41 26.80 -5.36
N GLY A 295 2.65 25.76 -5.01
CA GLY A 295 1.86 24.95 -5.95
C GLY A 295 2.51 23.64 -6.38
N ASP A 296 3.67 23.29 -5.84
CA ASP A 296 4.36 22.04 -6.15
C ASP A 296 3.68 20.86 -5.44
N ALA A 297 3.32 19.82 -6.19
CA ALA A 297 2.64 18.65 -5.65
C ALA A 297 3.63 17.51 -5.36
N TYR A 298 3.34 16.70 -4.34
CA TYR A 298 4.02 15.41 -4.12
C TYR A 298 3.48 14.35 -5.08
N ASP A 299 3.70 14.57 -6.38
CA ASP A 299 3.16 13.77 -7.49
C ASP A 299 4.20 12.80 -8.07
N GLU A 300 4.13 12.49 -9.36
CA GLU A 300 5.12 11.64 -10.03
C GLU A 300 6.52 12.27 -10.07
N GLU A 301 6.63 13.59 -10.22
CA GLU A 301 7.92 14.26 -10.35
C GLU A 301 8.67 14.27 -9.02
N ALA A 302 7.98 14.62 -7.92
CA ALA A 302 8.55 14.56 -6.57
C ALA A 302 9.06 13.15 -6.22
N ARG A 303 8.30 12.13 -6.60
CA ARG A 303 8.70 10.73 -6.44
C ARG A 303 9.94 10.37 -7.27
N ARG A 304 10.04 10.86 -8.51
CA ARG A 304 11.21 10.64 -9.36
C ARG A 304 12.44 11.38 -8.83
N GLU A 305 12.27 12.55 -8.22
CA GLU A 305 13.37 13.25 -7.55
C GLU A 305 13.89 12.46 -6.35
N ARG A 306 13.00 12.01 -5.46
CA ARG A 306 13.38 11.17 -4.32
C ARG A 306 14.09 9.88 -4.77
N HIS A 307 13.64 9.29 -5.88
CA HIS A 307 14.33 8.14 -6.49
C HIS A 307 15.77 8.48 -6.93
N ARG A 308 16.00 9.62 -7.58
CA ARG A 308 17.35 10.08 -7.98
C ARG A 308 18.26 10.33 -6.78
N GLU A 309 17.72 10.91 -5.71
CA GLU A 309 18.45 11.12 -4.44
C GLU A 309 18.93 9.80 -3.82
N GLN A 310 18.16 8.72 -4.00
CA GLN A 310 18.46 7.39 -3.47
C GLN A 310 19.35 6.54 -4.38
N GLU A 311 19.28 6.70 -5.70
CA GLU A 311 19.98 5.85 -6.68
C GLU A 311 21.50 5.77 -6.43
N ASN A 312 22.09 6.81 -5.84
CA ASN A 312 23.52 6.89 -5.55
C ASN A 312 23.89 6.52 -4.09
N LYS A 313 22.91 6.16 -3.26
CA LYS A 313 23.12 5.82 -1.85
C LYS A 313 23.04 4.31 -1.66
N PRO A 314 24.08 3.66 -1.11
CA PRO A 314 23.99 2.24 -0.80
C PRO A 314 22.92 2.01 0.27
N ILE A 315 22.01 1.06 0.05
CA ILE A 315 20.99 0.69 1.02
C ILE A 315 21.52 -0.41 1.95
N PRO A 316 21.36 -0.29 3.28
CA PRO A 316 21.70 -1.37 4.21
C PRO A 316 20.88 -2.63 3.90
N LEU A 317 21.44 -3.82 4.08
CA LEU A 317 20.65 -5.06 3.99
C LEU A 317 20.05 -5.46 5.33
N HIS A 318 20.65 -5.05 6.46
CA HIS A 318 20.03 -5.18 7.78
C HIS A 318 18.95 -4.13 8.03
N HIS A 319 17.92 -4.51 8.79
CA HIS A 319 16.88 -3.57 9.19
C HIS A 319 17.44 -2.55 10.22
N PRO A 320 17.14 -1.25 10.09
CA PRO A 320 17.67 -0.18 10.97
C PRO A 320 17.09 -0.19 12.41
N ARG A 321 16.39 -1.25 12.83
CA ARG A 321 15.64 -1.22 14.09
C ARG A 321 16.48 -1.79 15.21
N ASP A 322 16.44 -1.12 16.35
CA ASP A 322 17.19 -1.53 17.52
C ASP A 322 16.81 -2.93 18.00
N VAL A 323 17.86 -3.65 18.41
CA VAL A 323 17.73 -4.96 19.04
C VAL A 323 17.13 -4.78 20.42
N ASN A 324 16.11 -5.57 20.73
CA ASN A 324 15.46 -5.52 22.04
C ASN A 324 15.01 -6.93 22.44
N LEU A 325 15.86 -7.63 23.19
CA LEU A 325 15.57 -9.00 23.60
C LEU A 325 14.53 -9.02 24.74
N PRO A 326 13.55 -9.93 24.70
CA PRO A 326 12.50 -10.03 25.71
C PRO A 326 12.97 -10.78 26.98
N TYR A 327 14.10 -10.40 27.56
CA TYR A 327 14.59 -10.99 28.82
C TYR A 327 13.52 -10.93 29.92
N GLY A 328 13.47 -11.97 30.76
CA GLY A 328 12.48 -12.14 31.82
C GLY A 328 11.09 -12.58 31.34
N ARG A 329 10.92 -12.88 30.05
CA ARG A 329 9.70 -13.52 29.54
C ARG A 329 9.77 -15.03 29.80
N ALA A 330 8.67 -15.61 30.28
CA ALA A 330 8.56 -17.05 30.53
C ALA A 330 8.99 -17.89 29.31
N GLY A 331 9.88 -18.85 29.55
CA GLY A 331 10.51 -19.71 28.55
C GLY A 331 11.58 -19.04 27.67
N PHE A 332 11.88 -17.75 27.86
CA PHE A 332 12.97 -17.10 27.14
C PHE A 332 14.32 -17.38 27.81
N PRO A 333 15.39 -17.74 27.07
CA PRO A 333 16.70 -18.00 27.65
C PRO A 333 17.29 -16.80 28.41
N ASN A 334 18.17 -17.09 29.36
CA ASN A 334 18.86 -16.07 30.14
C ASN A 334 19.88 -15.30 29.30
N GLU A 335 20.33 -14.17 29.82
CA GLU A 335 21.23 -13.24 29.12
C GLU A 335 22.57 -13.88 28.74
N ASP A 336 23.09 -14.79 29.55
CA ASP A 336 24.33 -15.53 29.31
C ASP A 336 24.19 -16.67 28.27
N GLN A 337 22.96 -16.98 27.84
CA GLN A 337 22.67 -18.08 26.90
C GLN A 337 22.42 -17.60 25.47
N ILE A 338 22.22 -16.30 25.25
CA ILE A 338 21.95 -15.73 23.92
C ILE A 338 23.13 -14.88 23.47
N HIS A 339 23.70 -15.23 22.32
CA HIS A 339 24.81 -14.53 21.68
C HIS A 339 24.37 -14.01 20.32
N TYR A 340 23.47 -13.04 20.32
CA TYR A 340 22.88 -12.51 19.09
C TYR A 340 23.75 -11.44 18.44
N ASP A 341 24.18 -11.69 17.21
CA ASP A 341 24.74 -10.69 16.30
C ASP A 341 23.75 -10.39 15.16
N PRO A 342 23.35 -9.13 14.91
CA PRO A 342 22.53 -8.76 13.76
C PRO A 342 23.10 -9.25 12.43
N THR A 343 24.42 -9.37 12.34
CA THR A 343 25.13 -9.88 11.16
C THR A 343 25.02 -11.40 11.00
N ASP A 344 24.39 -12.14 11.91
CA ASP A 344 24.08 -13.56 11.69
C ASP A 344 22.81 -13.78 10.87
N HIS A 345 22.03 -12.71 10.65
CA HIS A 345 20.84 -12.81 9.82
C HIS A 345 21.17 -13.20 8.39
N GLU A 346 20.32 -14.05 7.81
CA GLU A 346 20.26 -14.19 6.37
C GLU A 346 19.95 -12.83 5.73
N LEU A 347 20.42 -12.62 4.50
CA LEU A 347 20.17 -11.38 3.79
C LEU A 347 18.79 -11.41 3.10
N PRO A 348 18.14 -10.26 2.83
CA PRO A 348 16.88 -10.21 2.10
C PRO A 348 16.91 -11.04 0.82
N GLY A 349 15.86 -11.86 0.63
CA GLY A 349 15.77 -12.80 -0.50
C GLY A 349 16.71 -14.01 -0.41
N HIS A 350 17.32 -14.27 0.75
CA HIS A 350 18.29 -15.33 0.98
C HIS A 350 19.50 -15.24 0.04
N ILE A 351 19.91 -14.01 -0.29
CA ILE A 351 21.06 -13.77 -1.16
C ILE A 351 22.36 -14.12 -0.44
N ASP A 352 23.31 -14.72 -1.18
CA ASP A 352 24.65 -15.01 -0.68
C ASP A 352 25.41 -13.71 -0.38
N ARG A 353 26.16 -13.69 0.72
CA ARG A 353 27.04 -12.57 1.10
C ARG A 353 28.15 -12.33 0.08
N ASP A 354 28.56 -13.39 -0.62
CA ASP A 354 29.58 -13.33 -1.67
C ASP A 354 29.00 -12.93 -3.03
N SER A 355 27.70 -12.63 -3.12
CA SER A 355 27.07 -12.14 -4.34
C SER A 355 27.64 -10.78 -4.75
N ASP A 356 27.82 -10.59 -6.06
CA ASP A 356 28.13 -9.31 -6.71
C ASP A 356 27.14 -8.17 -6.41
N ARG A 357 25.99 -8.49 -5.82
CA ARG A 357 24.94 -7.55 -5.43
C ARG A 357 25.08 -7.07 -3.99
N VAL A 358 25.98 -7.67 -3.22
CA VAL A 358 26.26 -7.35 -1.82
C VAL A 358 27.64 -6.69 -1.74
N GLU A 359 27.70 -5.54 -1.09
CA GLU A 359 28.95 -4.85 -0.77
C GLU A 359 29.07 -4.75 0.75
N THR A 360 30.29 -4.63 1.27
CA THR A 360 30.50 -4.32 2.70
C THR A 360 30.89 -2.87 2.85
N LYS A 361 30.15 -2.12 3.67
CA LYS A 361 30.46 -0.75 4.02
C LYS A 361 30.39 -0.60 5.54
N ASP A 362 31.48 -0.13 6.14
CA ASP A 362 31.61 0.04 7.59
C ASP A 362 31.29 -1.24 8.39
N GLY A 363 31.64 -2.41 7.82
CA GLY A 363 31.38 -3.72 8.42
C GLY A 363 29.95 -4.26 8.23
N ALA A 364 29.05 -3.48 7.62
CA ALA A 364 27.68 -3.90 7.35
C ALA A 364 27.46 -4.26 5.86
N PRO A 365 26.66 -5.30 5.56
CA PRO A 365 26.25 -5.60 4.20
C PRO A 365 25.28 -4.53 3.67
N VAL A 366 25.60 -4.00 2.50
CA VAL A 366 24.82 -3.01 1.76
C VAL A 366 24.66 -3.45 0.30
N THR A 367 23.82 -2.77 -0.46
CA THR A 367 23.67 -3.00 -1.89
C THR A 367 23.47 -1.68 -2.64
N ARG A 368 23.81 -1.66 -3.93
CA ARG A 368 23.51 -0.54 -4.85
C ARG A 368 22.14 -0.63 -5.49
N ALA A 369 21.37 -1.67 -5.17
CA ALA A 369 19.98 -1.74 -5.60
C ALA A 369 19.18 -0.55 -5.05
N THR A 370 18.19 -0.10 -5.79
CA THR A 370 17.31 1.00 -5.37
C THR A 370 16.27 0.55 -4.34
N THR A 371 15.94 -0.74 -4.32
CA THR A 371 15.01 -1.33 -3.36
C THR A 371 15.48 -2.71 -2.94
N LEU A 372 15.02 -3.21 -1.77
CA LEU A 372 15.31 -4.58 -1.35
C LEU A 372 14.71 -5.61 -2.31
N VAL A 373 13.52 -5.37 -2.86
CA VAL A 373 12.88 -6.33 -3.77
C VAL A 373 13.67 -6.53 -5.06
N ASP A 374 14.41 -5.52 -5.51
CA ASP A 374 15.31 -5.66 -6.65
C ASP A 374 16.39 -6.69 -6.31
N VAL A 375 16.91 -6.71 -5.07
CA VAL A 375 17.88 -7.70 -4.56
C VAL A 375 17.29 -9.11 -4.52
N GLU A 376 16.06 -9.26 -4.02
CA GLU A 376 15.46 -10.59 -3.78
C GLU A 376 15.20 -11.41 -5.05
N ASN A 377 15.01 -10.76 -6.21
CA ASN A 377 14.67 -11.48 -7.44
C ASN A 377 15.55 -11.02 -8.63
N PRO A 378 16.70 -11.67 -8.88
CA PRO A 378 17.62 -11.28 -9.96
C PRO A 378 17.05 -11.49 -11.36
N HIS A 379 16.03 -12.35 -11.51
CA HIS A 379 15.36 -12.60 -12.80
C HIS A 379 14.23 -11.62 -13.08
N ARG A 380 13.84 -10.81 -12.09
CA ARG A 380 12.90 -9.72 -12.31
C ARG A 380 13.65 -8.58 -12.96
N VAL A 381 13.17 -8.13 -14.11
CA VAL A 381 13.64 -6.86 -14.69
C VAL A 381 13.56 -5.80 -13.60
N PRO A 382 14.67 -5.10 -13.27
CA PRO A 382 14.68 -4.08 -12.24
C PRO A 382 13.52 -3.13 -12.46
N ARG A 383 12.69 -2.97 -11.43
CA ARG A 383 11.41 -2.27 -11.57
C ARG A 383 11.58 -0.78 -11.84
N SER A 384 12.71 -0.26 -11.36
CA SER A 384 13.07 1.14 -11.30
C SER A 384 14.05 1.59 -12.40
N ARG A 385 14.77 0.68 -13.06
CA ARG A 385 15.79 1.08 -14.05
C ARG A 385 15.10 1.58 -15.32
N ASP A 386 15.34 2.83 -15.70
CA ASP A 386 14.97 3.24 -17.06
C ASP A 386 15.73 2.34 -18.03
N PRO A 387 15.07 1.76 -19.03
CA PRO A 387 15.79 1.05 -20.06
C PRO A 387 16.78 2.05 -20.66
N GLU A 388 18.08 1.77 -20.59
CA GLU A 388 19.02 2.46 -21.46
C GLU A 388 18.46 2.31 -22.88
N PRO A 389 18.29 3.40 -23.64
CA PRO A 389 17.91 3.29 -25.03
C PRO A 389 19.06 2.59 -25.75
N GLY A 390 19.05 1.26 -25.74
CA GLY A 390 20.02 0.46 -26.43
C GLY A 390 19.91 0.81 -27.91
N LYS A 391 21.05 0.98 -28.58
CA LYS A 391 21.17 1.11 -30.04
C LYS A 391 20.51 -0.04 -30.82
N HIS A 392 20.02 -1.06 -30.14
CA HIS A 392 19.42 -2.27 -30.68
C HIS A 392 18.07 -2.64 -30.03
N ARG A 393 17.39 -1.69 -29.35
CA ARG A 393 15.99 -1.94 -28.99
C ARG A 393 15.23 -2.02 -30.31
N ALA A 394 14.84 -3.24 -30.68
CA ALA A 394 14.37 -3.59 -32.02
C ALA A 394 13.43 -2.52 -32.60
N ASP A 395 13.93 -1.79 -33.59
CA ASP A 395 13.16 -0.96 -34.53
C ASP A 395 12.16 -1.80 -35.37
N TRP A 396 12.05 -3.10 -35.05
CA TRP A 396 11.32 -4.16 -35.74
C TRP A 396 10.10 -4.68 -34.95
N VAL A 397 9.62 -3.96 -33.94
CA VAL A 397 8.24 -4.17 -33.49
C VAL A 397 7.35 -3.39 -34.44
N ASN A 398 6.98 -4.08 -35.52
CA ASN A 398 6.20 -3.60 -36.65
C ASN A 398 5.11 -2.59 -36.26
N SER A 399 5.21 -1.41 -36.85
CA SER A 399 4.14 -0.43 -37.08
C SER A 399 3.03 -0.97 -38.02
N GLU A 400 2.87 -2.30 -38.14
CA GLU A 400 1.83 -2.94 -38.95
C GLU A 400 0.51 -3.13 -38.19
N LEU A 401 0.46 -2.87 -36.88
CA LEU A 401 -0.81 -2.90 -36.15
C LEU A 401 -1.74 -1.74 -36.54
N ASP A 402 -1.16 -0.61 -37.00
CA ASP A 402 -1.94 0.52 -37.54
C ASP A 402 -2.45 0.24 -38.96
N THR A 403 -1.76 -0.61 -39.74
CA THR A 403 -2.19 -0.96 -41.11
C THR A 403 -3.35 -1.95 -41.14
N PHE A 404 -3.52 -2.74 -40.06
CA PHE A 404 -4.65 -3.66 -39.92
C PHE A 404 -5.97 -3.00 -39.47
N LEU A 405 -5.93 -1.74 -39.02
CA LEU A 405 -7.12 -0.99 -38.59
C LEU A 405 -7.64 -0.01 -39.65
N ASP A 406 -6.90 0.21 -40.74
CA ASP A 406 -7.24 1.15 -41.81
C ASP A 406 -7.78 0.47 -43.10
N GLN A 407 -7.96 -0.85 -43.09
CA GLN A 407 -8.60 -1.60 -44.17
C GLN A 407 -9.75 -2.44 -43.61
N ASP A 408 -10.91 -1.82 -43.43
CA ASP A 408 -12.24 -2.40 -43.72
C ASP A 408 -13.35 -1.45 -43.21
N SER A 409 -13.69 -0.45 -44.04
CA SER A 409 -15.01 0.17 -43.99
C SER A 409 -15.49 0.46 -45.41
N ASP A 410 -15.95 -0.57 -46.09
CA ASP A 410 -16.96 -0.48 -47.16
C ASP A 410 -17.36 -1.92 -47.51
N ASP A 411 -18.32 -2.51 -46.79
CA ASP A 411 -19.56 -2.99 -47.43
C ASP A 411 -20.56 -3.55 -46.41
N SER A 412 -21.82 -3.47 -46.83
CA SER A 412 -23.02 -3.88 -46.11
C SER A 412 -23.16 -5.40 -45.86
N THR A 413 -23.96 -5.73 -44.83
CA THR A 413 -24.74 -6.97 -44.63
C THR A 413 -24.17 -8.09 -43.71
N THR A 414 -24.91 -8.33 -42.61
CA THR A 414 -25.13 -9.60 -41.87
C THR A 414 -23.98 -10.28 -41.08
N LEU A 415 -24.06 -10.12 -39.75
CA LEU A 415 -24.03 -11.14 -38.68
C LEU A 415 -23.34 -12.50 -38.96
N SER A 416 -22.28 -12.83 -38.21
CA SER A 416 -22.31 -13.90 -37.17
C SER A 416 -20.96 -14.10 -36.45
N VAL A 417 -21.03 -13.94 -35.12
CA VAL A 417 -20.43 -14.75 -34.03
C VAL A 417 -19.08 -15.45 -34.28
N ILE A 418 -18.07 -15.00 -33.52
CA ILE A 418 -17.08 -15.71 -32.66
C ILE A 418 -16.22 -14.55 -32.11
N GLY A 419 -15.97 -14.27 -30.84
CA GLY A 419 -15.93 -15.04 -29.60
C GLY A 419 -14.68 -14.56 -28.85
N LEU A 420 -14.86 -14.04 -27.63
CA LEU A 420 -13.83 -13.80 -26.58
C LEU A 420 -12.78 -12.68 -26.79
N GLY A 421 -12.96 -11.61 -26.00
CA GLY A 421 -11.95 -11.25 -24.99
C GLY A 421 -10.91 -10.18 -25.34
N GLY A 422 -11.05 -9.02 -24.69
CA GLY A 422 -9.91 -8.22 -24.23
C GLY A 422 -9.39 -7.14 -25.18
N ALA A 423 -9.22 -5.95 -24.60
CA ALA A 423 -8.42 -4.82 -25.09
C ALA A 423 -9.03 -3.95 -26.21
N THR A 424 -9.84 -2.95 -25.83
CA THR A 424 -9.75 -1.57 -26.36
C THR A 424 -10.60 -0.62 -25.52
N ALA A 425 -10.00 0.00 -24.50
CA ALA A 425 -10.54 1.22 -23.86
C ALA A 425 -9.45 2.10 -23.18
N TYR A 426 -8.16 1.76 -23.29
CA TYR A 426 -7.09 2.40 -22.50
C TYR A 426 -6.31 3.51 -23.22
N GLY A 427 -6.57 3.77 -24.51
CA GLY A 427 -5.82 4.77 -25.30
C GLY A 427 -6.36 6.20 -25.22
N THR A 428 -7.66 6.40 -24.97
CA THR A 428 -8.33 7.71 -25.10
C THR A 428 -8.44 8.51 -23.80
N LEU A 429 -8.22 7.90 -22.63
CA LEU A 429 -8.37 8.58 -21.33
C LEU A 429 -7.13 9.34 -20.86
N ARG A 430 -5.91 8.93 -21.26
CA ARG A 430 -4.66 9.58 -20.85
C ARG A 430 -4.37 10.90 -21.58
N SER A 431 -4.81 10.98 -22.84
CA SER A 431 -4.77 12.22 -23.63
C SER A 431 -5.83 13.22 -23.16
N ALA A 432 -7.02 12.75 -22.78
CA ALA A 432 -8.11 13.60 -22.32
C ALA A 432 -7.78 14.37 -21.03
N SER A 433 -7.12 13.77 -20.04
CA SER A 433 -6.78 14.46 -18.79
C SER A 433 -5.72 15.55 -18.97
N THR A 434 -4.70 15.27 -19.78
CA THR A 434 -3.60 16.19 -20.09
C THR A 434 -4.06 17.35 -20.98
N ILE A 435 -4.94 17.06 -21.96
CA ILE A 435 -5.56 18.09 -22.80
C ILE A 435 -6.52 18.94 -21.98
N ARG A 436 -7.33 18.33 -21.09
CA ARG A 436 -8.28 19.04 -20.23
C ARG A 436 -7.59 19.92 -19.18
N SER A 437 -6.47 19.49 -18.60
CA SER A 437 -5.69 20.30 -17.65
C SER A 437 -5.03 21.49 -18.34
N ARG A 438 -4.47 21.30 -19.54
CA ARG A 438 -3.91 22.37 -20.36
C ARG A 438 -4.97 23.39 -20.77
N LEU A 439 -6.13 22.94 -21.25
CA LEU A 439 -7.23 23.81 -21.66
C LEU A 439 -7.89 24.53 -20.47
N ARG A 440 -7.96 23.90 -19.28
CA ARG A 440 -8.44 24.55 -18.05
C ARG A 440 -7.49 25.64 -17.55
N ARG A 441 -6.17 25.42 -17.67
CA ARG A 441 -5.16 26.45 -17.39
C ARG A 441 -5.28 27.63 -18.34
N GLU A 442 -5.39 27.37 -19.65
CA GLU A 442 -5.58 28.41 -20.66
C GLU A 442 -6.93 29.16 -20.49
N TRP A 443 -7.99 28.48 -20.04
CA TRP A 443 -9.28 29.09 -19.68
C TRP A 443 -9.17 30.06 -18.50
N ASN A 444 -8.48 29.66 -17.43
CA ASN A 444 -8.28 30.50 -16.25
C ASN A 444 -7.41 31.73 -16.56
N GLU A 445 -6.34 31.57 -17.34
CA GLU A 445 -5.49 32.68 -17.78
C GLU A 445 -6.22 33.67 -18.70
N HIS A 446 -7.20 33.21 -19.49
CA HIS A 446 -7.95 34.08 -20.42
C HIS A 446 -9.16 34.80 -19.80
N TRP A 447 -9.83 34.19 -18.82
CA TRP A 447 -11.06 34.74 -18.23
C TRP A 447 -10.85 35.36 -16.84
N VAL A 448 -9.77 35.03 -16.13
CA VAL A 448 -9.44 35.63 -14.83
C VAL A 448 -8.29 36.61 -15.03
N SER A 449 -8.61 37.79 -15.58
CA SER A 449 -7.70 38.92 -15.48
C SER A 449 -7.81 39.56 -14.10
N ASN A 450 -6.67 39.93 -13.53
CA ASN A 450 -6.61 40.78 -12.33
C ASN A 450 -7.49 42.02 -12.54
N GLY A 451 -8.61 42.09 -11.81
CA GLY A 451 -9.45 43.29 -11.71
C GLY A 451 -10.79 43.29 -12.49
N GLY A 452 -11.21 42.20 -13.13
CA GLY A 452 -12.61 42.04 -13.57
C GLY A 452 -13.08 42.89 -14.77
N ALA A 453 -12.18 43.28 -15.69
CA ALA A 453 -12.57 43.93 -16.94
C ALA A 453 -13.03 42.90 -18.00
N ALA A 454 -14.03 43.27 -18.81
CA ALA A 454 -14.54 42.43 -19.90
C ALA A 454 -13.48 42.21 -21.01
N PRO A 455 -13.39 40.99 -21.60
CA PRO A 455 -12.41 40.68 -22.62
C PRO A 455 -12.68 41.40 -23.95
N ASP A 456 -11.61 41.76 -24.68
CA ASP A 456 -11.73 42.33 -26.03
C ASP A 456 -12.33 41.33 -27.05
N ALA A 457 -12.76 41.83 -28.22
CA ALA A 457 -13.47 41.04 -29.23
C ALA A 457 -12.66 39.84 -29.77
N THR A 458 -11.34 39.94 -29.83
CA THR A 458 -10.44 38.85 -30.21
C THR A 458 -10.34 37.78 -29.12
N LYS A 459 -10.34 38.18 -27.84
CA LYS A 459 -10.39 37.26 -26.69
C LYS A 459 -11.76 36.59 -26.54
N PHE A 460 -12.84 37.30 -26.85
CA PHE A 460 -14.19 36.74 -26.87
C PHE A 460 -14.32 35.63 -27.92
N GLY A 461 -13.79 35.84 -29.13
CA GLY A 461 -13.81 34.83 -30.20
C GLY A 461 -13.08 33.53 -29.82
N LYS A 462 -11.90 33.64 -29.18
CA LYS A 462 -11.16 32.46 -28.67
C LYS A 462 -11.89 31.78 -27.49
N GLY A 463 -12.50 32.56 -26.60
CA GLY A 463 -13.30 32.04 -25.50
C GLY A 463 -14.54 31.25 -25.96
N VAL A 464 -15.21 31.72 -27.02
CA VAL A 464 -16.35 31.02 -27.64
C VAL A 464 -15.89 29.70 -28.29
N ALA A 465 -14.75 29.69 -29.00
CA ALA A 465 -14.20 28.46 -29.57
C ALA A 465 -13.86 27.41 -28.47
N MET A 466 -13.29 27.86 -27.35
CA MET A 466 -13.02 27.01 -26.17
C MET A 466 -14.29 26.49 -25.50
N TYR A 467 -15.33 27.32 -25.37
CA TYR A 467 -16.64 26.91 -24.86
C TYR A 467 -17.28 25.83 -25.75
N PHE A 468 -17.17 25.99 -27.07
CA PHE A 468 -17.62 24.97 -28.01
C PHE A 468 -16.86 23.66 -27.84
N LEU A 469 -15.54 23.67 -27.64
CA LEU A 469 -14.75 22.45 -27.47
C LEU A 469 -14.93 21.76 -26.11
N LEU A 470 -15.08 22.53 -25.02
CA LEU A 470 -15.10 22.00 -23.66
C LEU A 470 -16.50 21.63 -23.16
N ILE A 471 -17.52 22.31 -23.66
CA ILE A 471 -18.90 22.18 -23.15
C ILE A 471 -19.82 21.69 -24.25
N VAL A 472 -19.85 22.35 -25.41
CA VAL A 472 -20.83 22.02 -26.46
C VAL A 472 -20.49 20.70 -27.16
N PHE A 473 -19.25 20.51 -27.61
CA PHE A 473 -18.82 19.34 -28.38
C PHE A 473 -18.98 18.02 -27.60
N PRO A 474 -18.59 17.92 -26.31
CA PRO A 474 -18.84 16.73 -25.51
C PRO A 474 -20.33 16.48 -25.26
N LEU A 475 -21.14 17.54 -25.14
CA LEU A 475 -22.60 17.41 -25.02
C LEU A 475 -23.24 16.93 -26.33
N SER A 476 -22.81 17.44 -27.48
CA SER A 476 -23.35 17.03 -28.79
C SER A 476 -22.93 15.63 -29.22
N VAL A 477 -21.72 15.16 -28.87
CA VAL A 477 -21.31 13.77 -29.10
C VAL A 477 -22.13 12.80 -28.24
N ASN A 478 -22.42 13.16 -26.99
CA ASN A 478 -23.31 12.37 -26.13
C ASN A 478 -24.77 12.41 -26.62
N PHE A 479 -25.27 13.54 -27.13
CA PHE A 479 -26.63 13.64 -27.66
C PHE A 479 -26.84 12.89 -28.99
N GLY A 480 -25.83 12.86 -29.88
CA GLY A 480 -25.89 12.11 -31.15
C GLY A 480 -25.92 10.59 -30.92
N LEU A 481 -25.16 10.10 -29.93
CA LEU A 481 -25.15 8.68 -29.55
C LEU A 481 -26.44 8.22 -28.85
N ILE A 482 -27.18 9.13 -28.20
CA ILE A 482 -28.43 8.82 -27.50
C ILE A 482 -29.65 8.80 -28.45
N PHE A 483 -29.63 9.55 -29.55
CA PHE A 483 -30.79 9.69 -30.45
C PHE A 483 -30.61 9.14 -31.86
N GLY A 484 -29.47 8.54 -32.20
CA GLY A 484 -29.29 7.80 -33.45
C GLY A 484 -29.51 8.67 -34.70
N LEU A 485 -28.50 9.48 -35.03
CA LEU A 485 -28.26 9.99 -36.39
C LEU A 485 -26.88 9.56 -36.84
#